data_AF-A0ABD2PA34-F1
#
_entry.id   AF-A0ABD2PA34-F1
#
_cell.length_a   1.000
_cell.length_b   1.000
_cell.length_c   1.000
_cell.angle_alpha   90.00
_cell.angle_beta   90.00
_cell.angle_gamma   90.00
#
_symmetry.space_group_name_H-M   'P 1'
#
loop_
_entity.id
_entity.type
_entity.pdbx_description
1 polymer ?
#
loop_
_entity_poly.entity_id
_entity_poly.type
_entity_poly.pdbx_seq_one_letter_code
_entity_poly.pdbx_strand_id
1 'polypeptide(L)'
;MENCKYCRANIEDCVDEGLKCSMCQSHVHIRCLNRGAVPGGLNGDIFFTFTCQECSDSKTETFVRDKLSWLQVIVLVLYHLNTKSPGLARKGFFHWRFHIATFIDKNWEILFTKYVKKKKSWTGTVAGTLSHFSVYFFLSGTSVFKEQAWWTLKYPKISPFLITKIYNALMAEKVKSKADKQIISDIEIFNRLLKANVSDEEMLKPFILSETESTPSTPEISSDVIDILPSPSQIRKNTKEKDNKDLTKRKSILPTMDNKKLLKISSSSDSLSDDFTARCLNQSEPLEEQQLENILKHRKLEEKKETVKLLDPYCHFNTSLNNISRMKGVSMKIKLLGGIRKDLILSPYSGIYLKPYIRRDAECFPHWLKIMAEIQLVTNKSNPKYTLPARGPLDYTYVQPEHIPAINCLCNQFFWPGIDLTESLQYPDFSCVVMYRKLIVGFAFLVPNVSHTESYLSFIFTRPGWRNVGIAKFMLYHLIQTSLGKDIILHVSINNPALFLYQKFGFKVEKVVLDFYDKYFRDNIKESKNAFYCRLER
;
A
#
# COMPACT_ATOMS: atom_id res chain seq x y z
N MET A 1 17.52 25.79 18.38
CA MET A 1 17.95 24.64 17.55
C MET A 1 17.97 23.44 18.47
N GLU A 2 17.29 22.37 18.09
CA GLU A 2 17.10 21.20 18.93
C GLU A 2 17.75 20.01 18.23
N ASN A 3 18.81 19.45 18.82
CA ASN A 3 19.59 18.41 18.16
C ASN A 3 19.01 17.03 18.46
N CYS A 4 18.96 16.17 17.45
CA CYS A 4 18.52 14.78 17.60
C CYS A 4 19.52 13.97 18.45
N LYS A 5 19.01 13.26 19.45
CA LYS A 5 19.80 12.46 20.41
C LYS A 5 20.70 11.43 19.73
N TYR A 6 20.24 10.80 18.65
CA TYR A 6 20.93 9.68 18.01
C TYR A 6 21.94 10.09 16.93
N CYS A 7 21.60 11.06 16.06
CA CYS A 7 22.48 11.48 14.95
C CYS A 7 23.21 12.82 15.20
N ARG A 8 22.83 13.56 16.24
CA ARG A 8 23.34 14.90 16.64
C ARG A 8 23.12 16.04 15.64
N ALA A 9 22.49 15.80 14.50
CA ALA A 9 22.06 16.84 13.58
C ALA A 9 20.87 17.64 14.13
N ASN A 10 20.65 18.85 13.59
CA ASN A 10 19.53 19.74 13.93
C ASN A 10 18.18 19.12 13.51
N ILE A 11 17.12 19.53 14.19
CA ILE A 11 15.72 19.20 13.85
C ILE A 11 15.07 20.46 13.29
N GLU A 12 14.39 20.30 12.15
CA GLU A 12 13.85 21.41 11.36
C GLU A 12 12.40 21.10 11.00
N ASP A 13 11.48 21.95 11.47
CA ASP A 13 10.03 21.84 11.18
C ASP A 13 9.81 21.68 9.66
N CYS A 14 8.84 20.85 9.28
CA CYS A 14 8.55 20.41 7.89
C CYS A 14 9.64 19.60 7.16
N VAL A 15 10.95 19.79 7.43
CA VAL A 15 12.04 19.15 6.66
C VAL A 15 12.53 17.84 7.28
N ASP A 16 12.82 17.85 8.58
CA ASP A 16 13.25 16.65 9.31
C ASP A 16 12.70 16.69 10.75
N GLU A 17 11.42 16.36 10.88
CA GLU A 17 10.70 16.41 12.14
C GLU A 17 11.07 15.24 13.06
N GLY A 18 10.92 15.45 14.37
CA GLY A 18 11.28 14.49 15.41
C GLY A 18 10.25 14.37 16.53
N LEU A 19 10.26 13.23 17.21
CA LEU A 19 9.48 12.98 18.41
C LEU A 19 10.26 13.40 19.65
N LYS A 20 9.58 14.03 20.61
CA LYS A 20 10.13 14.35 21.93
C LYS A 20 9.96 13.19 22.90
N CYS A 21 11.03 12.74 23.53
CA CYS A 21 10.95 11.75 24.60
C CYS A 21 10.27 12.36 25.84
N SER A 22 9.17 11.77 26.29
CA SER A 22 8.44 12.16 27.50
C SER A 22 9.35 12.30 28.73
N MET A 23 10.22 11.32 28.95
CA MET A 23 11.05 11.20 30.16
C MET A 23 12.29 12.11 30.14
N CYS A 24 13.12 12.05 29.09
CA CYS A 24 14.38 12.80 29.04
C CYS A 24 14.32 14.10 28.22
N GLN A 25 13.13 14.47 27.72
CA GLN A 25 12.86 15.68 26.92
C GLN A 25 13.73 15.87 25.67
N SER A 26 14.57 14.88 25.33
CA SER A 26 15.42 14.86 24.15
C SER A 26 14.60 14.51 22.92
N HIS A 27 14.92 15.13 21.79
CA HIS A 27 14.25 14.87 20.52
C HIS A 27 14.98 13.80 19.68
N VAL A 28 14.23 13.10 18.82
CA VAL A 28 14.72 12.07 17.91
C VAL A 28 14.01 12.20 16.56
N HIS A 29 14.74 12.39 15.46
CA HIS A 29 14.16 12.40 14.10
C HIS A 29 13.37 11.12 13.81
N ILE A 30 12.27 11.23 13.06
CA ILE A 30 11.49 10.05 12.63
C ILE A 30 12.38 9.02 11.92
N ARG A 31 13.31 9.49 11.06
CA ARG A 31 14.27 8.65 10.32
C ARG A 31 15.32 7.95 11.21
N CYS A 32 15.53 8.43 12.43
CA CYS A 32 16.54 7.92 13.36
C CYS A 32 15.98 6.93 14.39
N LEU A 33 14.65 6.84 14.55
CA LEU A 33 14.00 5.81 15.37
C LEU A 33 14.54 4.42 15.00
N ASN A 34 14.70 3.51 15.96
CA ASN A 34 15.20 2.15 15.69
C ASN A 34 14.29 1.36 14.71
N ARG A 35 13.02 1.76 14.59
CA ARG A 35 12.04 1.22 13.63
C ARG A 35 12.14 1.85 12.22
N GLY A 36 12.81 3.00 12.08
CA GLY A 36 12.87 3.81 10.85
C GLY A 36 11.63 4.70 10.58
N ALA A 37 10.54 4.50 11.31
CA ALA A 37 9.36 5.38 11.33
C ALA A 37 8.51 5.14 12.59
N VAL A 38 7.46 5.95 12.76
CA VAL A 38 6.41 5.78 13.77
C VAL A 38 5.48 4.60 13.45
N PRO A 39 4.74 4.05 14.45
CA PRO A 39 3.71 3.04 14.20
C PRO A 39 2.68 3.50 13.16
N GLY A 40 2.37 2.63 12.19
CA GLY A 40 1.48 2.96 11.07
C GLY A 40 2.17 3.55 9.84
N GLY A 41 3.38 4.08 9.96
CA GLY A 41 4.19 4.53 8.82
C GLY A 41 3.61 5.68 7.99
N LEU A 42 2.68 6.48 8.54
CA LEU A 42 2.10 7.64 7.88
C LEU A 42 3.13 8.79 7.79
N ASN A 43 3.16 9.49 6.66
CA ASN A 43 4.08 10.61 6.44
C ASN A 43 3.61 11.84 7.23
N GLY A 44 4.52 12.53 7.91
CA GLY A 44 4.19 13.70 8.75
C GLY A 44 3.42 13.36 10.03
N ASP A 45 3.40 12.09 10.44
CA ASP A 45 2.74 11.67 11.67
C ASP A 45 3.71 11.68 12.86
N ILE A 46 3.58 12.67 13.74
CA ILE A 46 4.33 12.74 15.00
C ILE A 46 3.41 12.84 16.24
N PHE A 47 2.14 12.46 16.10
CA PHE A 47 1.16 12.54 17.18
C PHE A 47 1.22 11.29 18.07
N PHE A 48 2.35 11.15 18.75
CA PHE A 48 2.65 10.09 19.70
C PHE A 48 3.41 10.62 20.92
N THR A 49 2.90 10.30 22.10
CA THR A 49 3.69 10.29 23.33
C THR A 49 4.76 9.20 23.22
N PHE A 50 6.02 9.62 23.05
CA PHE A 50 7.18 8.76 22.79
C PHE A 50 8.06 8.58 24.03
N THR A 51 8.65 7.39 24.18
CA THR A 51 9.72 7.13 25.15
C THR A 51 10.89 6.43 24.47
N CYS A 52 12.06 7.06 24.50
CA CYS A 52 13.28 6.54 23.87
C CYS A 52 13.81 5.29 24.59
N GLN A 53 14.66 4.54 23.90
CA GLN A 53 15.12 3.22 24.34
C GLN A 53 15.76 3.19 25.75
N GLU A 54 16.51 4.22 26.10
CA GLU A 54 17.19 4.35 27.41
C GLU A 54 16.23 4.65 28.57
N CYS A 55 15.09 5.28 28.30
CA CYS A 55 14.11 5.71 29.31
C CYS A 55 12.93 4.74 29.44
N SER A 56 13.04 3.55 28.84
CA SER A 56 11.97 2.56 28.73
C SER A 56 12.37 1.29 29.47
N ASP A 57 11.53 0.84 30.41
CA ASP A 57 11.80 -0.34 31.25
C ASP A 57 12.08 -1.61 30.43
N SER A 58 11.47 -1.72 29.25
CA SER A 58 11.66 -2.83 28.31
C SER A 58 12.90 -2.71 27.42
N LYS A 59 13.73 -1.66 27.59
CA LYS A 59 14.90 -1.33 26.75
C LYS A 59 14.58 -1.29 25.24
N THR A 60 13.36 -0.85 24.92
CA THR A 60 12.81 -0.72 23.56
C THR A 60 11.99 0.55 23.44
N GLU A 61 11.96 1.15 22.25
CA GLU A 61 11.18 2.36 21.97
C GLU A 61 9.68 2.09 22.08
N THR A 62 8.99 2.89 22.89
CA THR A 62 7.54 2.82 23.09
C THR A 62 6.84 4.08 22.58
N PHE A 63 5.62 3.88 22.08
CA PHE A 63 4.81 4.90 21.43
C PHE A 63 3.37 4.73 21.92
N VAL A 64 2.77 5.79 22.45
CA VAL A 64 1.34 5.85 22.78
C VAL A 64 0.70 6.87 21.85
N ARG A 65 -0.35 6.45 21.13
CA ARG A 65 -1.04 7.29 20.14
C ARG A 65 -1.85 8.38 20.83
N ASP A 66 -1.58 9.64 20.46
CA ASP A 66 -2.29 10.78 21.02
C ASP A 66 -3.71 10.91 20.44
N LYS A 67 -4.58 11.64 21.13
CA LYS A 67 -5.99 11.83 20.73
C LYS A 67 -6.13 12.89 19.62
N LEU A 68 -6.12 12.45 18.37
CA LEU A 68 -6.30 13.33 17.21
C LEU A 68 -7.70 13.98 17.13
N SER A 69 -7.72 15.23 16.68
CA SER A 69 -8.91 15.92 16.16
C SER A 69 -9.16 15.59 14.68
N TRP A 70 -10.38 15.82 14.18
CA TRP A 70 -10.70 15.59 12.77
C TRP A 70 -9.89 16.47 11.81
N LEU A 71 -9.49 17.69 12.22
CA LEU A 71 -8.58 18.53 11.44
C LEU A 71 -7.23 17.82 11.25
N GLN A 72 -6.61 17.36 12.34
CA GLN A 72 -5.33 16.64 12.30
C GLN A 72 -5.40 15.37 11.47
N VAL A 73 -6.46 14.56 11.64
CA VAL A 73 -6.66 13.33 10.84
C VAL A 73 -6.73 13.64 9.35
N ILE A 74 -7.50 14.66 8.93
CA ILE A 74 -7.70 14.96 7.51
C ILE A 74 -6.45 15.62 6.90
N VAL A 75 -5.76 16.50 7.64
CA VAL A 75 -4.48 17.07 7.22
C VAL A 75 -3.43 15.97 7.04
N LEU A 76 -3.29 15.08 8.02
CA LEU A 76 -2.35 13.96 7.97
C LEU A 76 -2.63 13.02 6.78
N VAL A 77 -3.90 12.66 6.58
CA VAL A 77 -4.30 11.78 5.46
C VAL A 77 -4.07 12.45 4.11
N LEU A 78 -4.40 13.74 3.94
CA LEU A 78 -4.11 14.45 2.70
C LEU A 78 -2.60 14.66 2.45
N TYR A 79 -1.82 14.93 3.49
CA TYR A 79 -0.37 15.09 3.40
C TYR A 79 0.31 13.77 2.97
N HIS A 80 -0.06 12.66 3.61
CA HIS A 80 0.43 11.34 3.23
C HIS A 80 -0.06 10.92 1.83
N LEU A 81 -1.32 11.17 1.46
CA LEU A 81 -1.82 10.88 0.10
C LEU A 81 -1.11 11.70 -0.98
N ASN A 82 -0.84 13.00 -0.77
CA ASN A 82 -0.02 13.79 -1.68
C ASN A 82 1.41 13.24 -1.80
N THR A 83 2.04 12.88 -0.66
CA THR A 83 3.44 12.44 -0.61
C THR A 83 3.67 11.04 -1.19
N LYS A 84 2.76 10.10 -0.92
CA LYS A 84 2.90 8.66 -1.24
C LYS A 84 1.99 8.17 -2.36
N SER A 85 0.99 8.95 -2.76
CA SER A 85 -0.02 8.51 -3.73
C SER A 85 -0.47 9.63 -4.69
N PRO A 86 0.44 10.42 -5.29
CA PRO A 86 0.06 11.48 -6.23
C PRO A 86 -0.67 10.93 -7.46
N GLY A 87 -0.39 9.68 -7.87
CA GLY A 87 -1.11 9.00 -8.95
C GLY A 87 -2.57 8.63 -8.65
N LEU A 88 -3.04 8.78 -7.41
CA LEU A 88 -4.47 8.70 -7.05
C LEU A 88 -5.15 10.09 -7.04
N ALA A 89 -4.41 11.17 -7.30
CA ALA A 89 -4.94 12.52 -7.33
C ALA A 89 -5.31 12.96 -8.75
N ARG A 90 -6.50 13.54 -8.92
CA ARG A 90 -6.89 14.21 -10.17
C ARG A 90 -6.32 15.64 -10.11
N LYS A 91 -5.23 15.91 -10.84
CA LYS A 91 -4.46 17.17 -10.77
C LYS A 91 -4.17 17.63 -9.33
N GLY A 92 -3.71 16.73 -8.46
CA GLY A 92 -3.42 17.04 -7.04
C GLY A 92 -4.63 17.11 -6.09
N PHE A 93 -5.86 16.87 -6.58
CA PHE A 93 -7.06 16.77 -5.73
C PHE A 93 -7.50 15.32 -5.49
N PHE A 94 -8.01 15.06 -4.29
CA PHE A 94 -8.59 13.78 -3.88
C PHE A 94 -10.10 13.91 -3.64
N HIS A 95 -10.87 12.91 -4.05
CA HIS A 95 -12.31 12.88 -3.79
C HIS A 95 -12.56 12.47 -2.32
N TRP A 96 -13.26 13.29 -1.52
CA TRP A 96 -13.35 13.06 -0.07
C TRP A 96 -13.94 11.69 0.31
N ARG A 97 -14.97 11.22 -0.41
CA ARG A 97 -15.61 9.93 -0.11
C ARG A 97 -14.78 8.71 -0.55
N PHE A 98 -14.33 8.67 -1.80
CA PHE A 98 -13.63 7.51 -2.37
C PHE A 98 -12.14 7.42 -2.02
N HIS A 99 -11.48 8.55 -1.72
CA HIS A 99 -10.05 8.57 -1.40
C HIS A 99 -9.86 8.81 0.10
N ILE A 100 -10.23 9.98 0.62
CA ILE A 100 -9.94 10.38 2.02
C ILE A 100 -10.69 9.48 3.01
N ALA A 101 -12.01 9.33 2.90
CA ALA A 101 -12.80 8.51 3.81
C ALA A 101 -12.50 7.01 3.63
N THR A 102 -12.33 6.50 2.42
CA THR A 102 -11.91 5.09 2.21
C THR A 102 -10.52 4.80 2.80
N PHE A 103 -9.59 5.77 2.79
CA PHE A 103 -8.31 5.64 3.49
C PHE A 103 -8.48 5.62 5.01
N ILE A 104 -9.27 6.56 5.57
CA ILE A 104 -9.57 6.62 7.02
C ILE A 104 -10.28 5.34 7.50
N ASP A 105 -11.19 4.76 6.70
CA ASP A 105 -11.93 3.56 7.09
C ASP A 105 -11.03 2.32 7.17
N LYS A 106 -10.13 2.16 6.20
CA LYS A 106 -9.11 1.10 6.15
C LYS A 106 -8.07 1.24 7.26
N ASN A 107 -7.63 2.46 7.56
CA ASN A 107 -6.54 2.75 8.49
C ASN A 107 -7.04 3.23 9.87
N TRP A 108 -8.28 2.91 10.24
CA TRP A 108 -8.93 3.43 11.46
C TRP A 108 -8.15 3.12 12.74
N GLU A 109 -7.62 1.91 12.87
CA GLU A 109 -6.87 1.45 14.06
C GLU A 109 -5.46 2.08 14.18
N ILE A 110 -4.98 2.72 13.10
CA ILE A 110 -3.72 3.47 13.05
C ILE A 110 -3.98 4.94 13.38
N LEU A 111 -5.07 5.51 12.88
CA LEU A 111 -5.44 6.91 13.07
C LEU A 111 -6.01 7.18 14.47
N PHE A 112 -6.81 6.26 15.01
CA PHE A 112 -7.53 6.46 16.27
C PHE A 112 -7.13 5.45 17.36
N THR A 113 -7.11 5.90 18.62
CA THR A 113 -6.92 4.99 19.78
C THR A 113 -8.05 3.96 19.88
N LYS A 114 -7.75 2.76 20.39
CA LYS A 114 -8.66 1.60 20.48
C LYS A 114 -10.03 1.87 21.12
N TYR A 115 -10.17 2.94 21.90
CA TYR A 115 -11.41 3.34 22.57
C TYR A 115 -12.41 4.08 21.63
N VAL A 116 -11.98 4.53 20.45
CA VAL A 116 -12.79 5.32 19.52
C VAL A 116 -13.58 4.43 18.57
N LYS A 117 -14.83 4.10 18.96
CA LYS A 117 -15.76 3.33 18.12
C LYS A 117 -16.24 4.13 16.90
N LYS A 118 -16.30 3.49 15.72
CA LYS A 118 -16.85 4.06 14.48
C LYS A 118 -18.34 4.43 14.65
N LYS A 119 -18.68 5.73 14.68
CA LYS A 119 -20.07 6.22 14.65
C LYS A 119 -20.65 6.15 13.23
N LYS A 120 -21.88 5.66 13.02
CA LYS A 120 -22.47 5.47 11.67
C LYS A 120 -22.41 6.71 10.75
N SER A 121 -22.40 7.93 11.31
CA SER A 121 -22.34 9.21 10.57
C SER A 121 -20.94 9.83 10.43
N TRP A 122 -19.86 9.13 10.80
CA TRP A 122 -18.50 9.72 10.86
C TRP A 122 -18.02 10.32 9.53
N THR A 123 -18.43 9.74 8.41
CA THR A 123 -18.09 10.21 7.05
C THR A 123 -18.61 11.62 6.75
N GLY A 124 -19.75 12.02 7.32
CA GLY A 124 -20.26 13.39 7.24
C GLY A 124 -19.38 14.39 7.99
N THR A 125 -18.70 13.95 9.06
CA THR A 125 -17.75 14.78 9.81
C THR A 125 -16.52 15.12 8.96
N VAL A 126 -16.09 14.22 8.07
CA VAL A 126 -15.00 14.48 7.12
C VAL A 126 -15.36 15.63 6.17
N ALA A 127 -16.52 15.55 5.53
CA ALA A 127 -17.01 16.59 4.62
C ALA A 127 -17.22 17.94 5.34
N GLY A 128 -17.83 17.94 6.52
CA GLY A 128 -18.03 19.15 7.32
C GLY A 128 -16.72 19.81 7.76
N THR A 129 -15.71 19.01 8.15
CA THR A 129 -14.40 19.51 8.57
C THR A 129 -13.62 20.12 7.39
N LEU A 130 -13.68 19.49 6.20
CA LEU A 130 -13.09 20.04 4.97
C LEU A 130 -13.69 21.40 4.62
N SER A 131 -15.03 21.52 4.63
CA SER A 131 -15.70 22.79 4.36
C SER A 131 -15.38 23.86 5.42
N HIS A 132 -15.42 23.52 6.71
CA HIS A 132 -15.18 24.47 7.80
C HIS A 132 -13.76 25.09 7.77
N PHE A 133 -12.73 24.29 7.44
CA PHE A 133 -11.35 24.75 7.41
C PHE A 133 -10.84 25.13 6.01
N SER A 134 -11.74 25.22 5.03
CA SER A 134 -11.42 25.61 3.64
C SER A 134 -10.80 27.00 3.49
N VAL A 135 -11.16 27.94 4.39
CA VAL A 135 -10.58 29.29 4.42
C VAL A 135 -9.06 29.26 4.71
N TYR A 136 -8.62 28.31 5.53
CA TYR A 136 -7.28 28.28 6.12
C TYR A 136 -6.37 27.22 5.49
N PHE A 137 -6.81 25.96 5.43
CA PHE A 137 -5.95 24.80 5.20
C PHE A 137 -6.31 23.92 4.00
N PHE A 138 -7.55 23.95 3.51
CA PHE A 138 -8.03 23.06 2.44
C PHE A 138 -8.53 23.83 1.22
N LEU A 139 -8.13 23.41 0.02
CA LEU A 139 -8.66 23.94 -1.24
C LEU A 139 -9.73 23.00 -1.82
N SER A 140 -10.82 23.57 -2.32
CA SER A 140 -11.88 22.83 -3.00
C SER A 140 -11.67 22.86 -4.52
N GLY A 141 -11.80 21.70 -5.17
CA GLY A 141 -11.65 21.55 -6.63
C GLY A 141 -12.90 21.90 -7.44
N THR A 142 -13.93 22.49 -6.82
CA THR A 142 -15.22 22.83 -7.46
C THR A 142 -15.06 23.75 -8.66
N SER A 143 -14.24 24.80 -8.55
CA SER A 143 -13.90 25.72 -9.64
C SER A 143 -13.11 25.04 -10.77
N VAL A 144 -12.34 23.99 -10.44
CA VAL A 144 -11.41 23.31 -11.34
C VAL A 144 -12.10 22.26 -12.20
N PHE A 145 -12.97 21.45 -11.59
CA PHE A 145 -13.61 20.30 -12.26
C PHE A 145 -15.08 20.53 -12.60
N LYS A 146 -15.70 21.61 -12.08
CA LYS A 146 -17.17 21.81 -12.06
C LYS A 146 -17.93 20.71 -11.29
N GLU A 147 -17.21 19.79 -10.66
CA GLU A 147 -17.68 18.71 -9.81
C GLU A 147 -17.46 19.07 -8.34
N GLN A 148 -18.47 18.86 -7.50
CA GLN A 148 -18.29 18.90 -6.06
C GLN A 148 -17.53 17.65 -5.56
N ALA A 149 -17.06 17.69 -4.31
CA ALA A 149 -16.36 16.61 -3.59
C ALA A 149 -14.84 16.43 -3.79
N TRP A 150 -14.17 17.22 -4.64
CA TRP A 150 -12.71 17.22 -4.78
C TRP A 150 -12.02 18.21 -3.81
N TRP A 151 -10.94 17.77 -3.13
CA TRP A 151 -10.22 18.55 -2.11
C TRP A 151 -8.71 18.30 -2.12
N THR A 152 -7.92 19.29 -1.69
CA THR A 152 -6.48 19.14 -1.42
C THR A 152 -6.00 20.09 -0.31
N LEU A 153 -4.72 19.99 0.11
CA LEU A 153 -4.10 20.93 1.05
C LEU A 153 -3.75 22.24 0.36
N LYS A 154 -4.01 23.37 1.03
CA LYS A 154 -3.66 24.71 0.53
C LYS A 154 -2.15 24.92 0.42
N TYR A 155 -1.40 24.37 1.37
CA TYR A 155 0.06 24.41 1.42
C TYR A 155 0.57 22.96 1.53
N PRO A 156 0.87 22.29 0.40
CA PRO A 156 1.11 20.84 0.40
C PRO A 156 2.46 20.44 1.01
N LYS A 157 3.43 21.37 1.11
CA LYS A 157 4.74 21.14 1.73
C LYS A 157 4.76 21.34 3.26
N ILE A 158 3.73 21.95 3.86
CA ILE A 158 3.70 22.20 5.31
C ILE A 158 3.24 20.94 6.05
N SER A 159 3.94 20.58 7.12
CA SER A 159 3.67 19.36 7.88
C SER A 159 2.34 19.40 8.65
N PRO A 160 1.76 18.22 8.97
CA PRO A 160 0.61 18.12 9.87
C PRO A 160 0.89 18.70 11.27
N PHE A 161 2.14 18.62 11.75
CA PHE A 161 2.55 19.22 13.02
C PHE A 161 2.51 20.74 12.97
N LEU A 162 3.13 21.37 11.97
CA LEU A 162 3.18 22.83 11.88
C LEU A 162 1.79 23.43 11.63
N ILE A 163 0.95 22.77 10.84
CA ILE A 163 -0.48 23.11 10.70
C ILE A 163 -1.21 23.05 12.05
N THR A 164 -0.92 22.05 12.91
CA THR A 164 -1.50 21.95 14.26
C THR A 164 -1.01 23.07 15.18
N LYS A 165 0.29 23.38 15.15
CA LYS A 165 0.95 24.45 15.91
C LYS A 165 0.35 25.83 15.56
N ILE A 166 0.20 26.12 14.27
CA ILE A 166 -0.44 27.36 13.77
C ILE A 166 -1.93 27.41 14.13
N TYR A 167 -2.67 26.30 14.01
CA TYR A 167 -4.08 26.25 14.39
C TYR A 167 -4.32 26.52 15.88
N ASN A 168 -3.49 25.94 16.75
CA ASN A 168 -3.56 26.15 18.20
C ASN A 168 -3.22 27.60 18.58
N ALA A 169 -2.20 28.19 17.94
CA ALA A 169 -1.86 29.60 18.12
C ALA A 169 -3.02 30.53 17.69
N LEU A 170 -3.62 30.27 16.52
CA LEU A 170 -4.78 31.00 16.00
C LEU A 170 -5.98 30.93 16.95
N MET A 171 -6.23 29.78 17.60
CA MET A 171 -7.30 29.67 18.58
C MET A 171 -6.98 30.41 19.89
N ALA A 172 -5.73 30.45 20.34
CA ALA A 172 -5.31 31.26 21.48
C ALA A 172 -5.43 32.77 21.19
N GLU A 173 -5.06 33.23 19.99
CA GLU A 173 -5.18 34.63 19.59
C GLU A 173 -6.64 35.07 19.37
N LYS A 174 -7.52 34.18 18.92
CA LYS A 174 -8.98 34.44 18.89
C LYS A 174 -9.60 34.58 20.28
N VAL A 175 -9.05 33.92 21.31
CA VAL A 175 -9.49 34.12 22.70
C VAL A 175 -9.02 35.48 23.22
N LYS A 176 -7.76 35.87 22.95
CA LYS A 176 -7.21 37.19 23.32
C LYS A 176 -7.96 38.34 22.64
N SER A 177 -8.08 38.30 21.31
CA SER A 177 -8.74 39.36 20.53
C SER A 177 -10.20 39.62 20.95
N LYS A 178 -10.89 38.60 21.48
CA LYS A 178 -12.24 38.72 22.06
C LYS A 178 -12.27 39.38 23.44
N ALA A 179 -11.22 39.24 24.24
CA ALA A 179 -11.05 40.00 25.48
C ALA A 179 -10.66 41.47 25.17
N ASP A 180 -9.75 41.66 24.22
CA ASP A 180 -9.17 42.95 23.85
C ASP A 180 -10.06 43.80 22.91
N LYS A 181 -11.22 43.27 22.51
CA LYS A 181 -12.21 43.87 21.58
C LYS A 181 -11.65 44.34 20.23
N GLN A 182 -10.54 43.75 19.76
CA GLN A 182 -9.92 44.12 18.49
C GLN A 182 -10.65 43.50 17.30
N ILE A 183 -10.95 44.32 16.29
CA ILE A 183 -11.58 43.90 15.03
C ILE A 183 -10.48 43.64 13.99
N ILE A 184 -9.83 42.48 14.10
CA ILE A 184 -8.86 41.96 13.11
C ILE A 184 -9.48 40.75 12.42
N SER A 185 -9.29 40.60 11.11
CA SER A 185 -9.88 39.47 10.39
C SER A 185 -9.17 38.14 10.72
N ASP A 186 -9.95 37.07 10.90
CA ASP A 186 -9.44 35.72 11.18
C ASP A 186 -8.38 35.23 10.17
N ILE A 187 -8.47 35.69 8.93
CA ILE A 187 -7.59 35.35 7.81
C ILE A 187 -6.25 36.08 7.92
N GLU A 188 -6.26 37.32 8.40
CA GLU A 188 -5.08 38.15 8.59
C GLU A 188 -4.25 37.68 9.80
N ILE A 189 -4.92 37.31 10.90
CA ILE A 189 -4.32 36.61 12.04
C ILE A 189 -3.65 35.31 11.56
N PHE A 190 -4.36 34.50 10.75
CA PHE A 190 -3.81 33.28 10.18
C PHE A 190 -2.57 33.53 9.31
N ASN A 191 -2.62 34.50 8.39
CA ASN A 191 -1.50 34.82 7.50
C ASN A 191 -0.28 35.37 8.28
N ARG A 192 -0.50 36.10 9.37
CA ARG A 192 0.54 36.58 10.28
C ARG A 192 1.23 35.41 10.99
N LEU A 193 0.47 34.47 11.54
CA LEU A 193 0.98 33.26 12.18
C LEU A 193 1.70 32.34 11.19
N LEU A 194 1.18 32.21 9.96
CA LEU A 194 1.79 31.44 8.88
C LEU A 194 3.20 31.96 8.56
N LYS A 195 3.34 33.28 8.33
CA LYS A 195 4.65 33.93 8.11
C LYS A 195 5.58 33.91 9.32
N ALA A 196 5.04 33.90 10.54
CA ALA A 196 5.85 33.86 11.77
C ALA A 196 6.37 32.45 12.12
N ASN A 197 5.81 31.40 11.55
CA ASN A 197 6.17 30.00 11.85
C ASN A 197 6.86 29.26 10.70
N VAL A 198 6.93 29.85 9.50
CA VAL A 198 7.55 29.26 8.31
C VAL A 198 8.60 30.22 7.77
N SER A 199 9.88 29.86 7.89
CA SER A 199 11.01 30.71 7.48
C SER A 199 11.37 30.65 5.99
N ASP A 200 10.74 29.75 5.23
CA ASP A 200 11.04 29.48 3.82
C ASP A 200 9.82 29.78 2.93
N GLU A 201 9.96 30.73 2.00
CA GLU A 201 8.89 31.12 1.08
C GLU A 201 8.53 30.00 0.08
N GLU A 202 9.43 29.07 -0.21
CA GLU A 202 9.14 27.86 -1.01
C GLU A 202 8.05 26.98 -0.38
N MET A 203 7.91 27.02 0.94
CA MET A 203 6.92 26.25 1.72
C MET A 203 5.59 26.99 1.87
N LEU A 204 5.59 28.31 1.68
CA LEU A 204 4.42 29.19 1.72
C LEU A 204 3.67 29.26 0.39
N LYS A 205 4.27 28.79 -0.72
CA LYS A 205 3.62 28.66 -2.03
C LYS A 205 2.28 27.90 -1.91
N PRO A 206 1.13 28.54 -2.20
CA PRO A 206 -0.14 27.83 -2.27
C PRO A 206 -0.12 26.80 -3.40
N PHE A 207 -0.98 25.78 -3.33
CA PHE A 207 -1.16 24.85 -4.45
C PHE A 207 -1.75 25.58 -5.67
N ILE A 208 -0.93 25.81 -6.70
CA ILE A 208 -1.29 26.43 -7.99
C ILE A 208 -1.36 25.33 -9.06
N LEU A 209 -2.31 25.46 -10.00
CA LEU A 209 -2.66 24.40 -10.95
C LEU A 209 -1.71 24.22 -12.16
N SER A 210 -0.55 24.89 -12.16
CA SER A 210 0.30 25.10 -13.34
C SER A 210 1.73 24.55 -13.26
N GLU A 211 2.07 23.77 -12.23
CA GLU A 211 3.41 23.14 -12.10
C GLU A 211 3.37 21.62 -12.42
N THR A 212 2.77 21.25 -13.57
CA THR A 212 2.89 19.88 -14.14
C THR A 212 3.03 19.89 -15.67
N GLU A 213 3.80 20.82 -16.23
CA GLU A 213 4.23 20.77 -17.63
C GLU A 213 5.76 20.80 -17.72
N SER A 214 6.35 19.61 -17.85
CA SER A 214 7.76 19.40 -18.17
C SER A 214 7.86 18.76 -19.56
N THR A 215 7.58 19.55 -20.60
CA THR A 215 7.88 19.18 -21.99
C THR A 215 9.40 19.21 -22.20
N PRO A 216 9.99 18.23 -22.90
CA PRO A 216 11.43 18.22 -23.15
C PRO A 216 11.79 19.28 -24.20
N SER A 217 12.78 20.11 -23.90
CA SER A 217 13.34 21.05 -24.87
C SER A 217 14.25 20.32 -25.87
N THR A 218 13.99 20.56 -27.16
CA THR A 218 14.93 20.31 -28.26
C THR A 218 15.00 21.59 -29.12
N PRO A 219 16.16 21.87 -29.75
CA PRO A 219 16.57 23.25 -30.01
C PRO A 219 15.90 23.89 -31.24
N GLU A 220 15.90 25.22 -31.23
CA GLU A 220 15.52 26.06 -32.36
C GLU A 220 16.46 25.82 -33.56
N ILE A 221 15.86 25.73 -34.76
CA ILE A 221 16.55 25.94 -36.03
C ILE A 221 15.78 27.04 -36.77
N SER A 222 16.52 27.94 -37.41
CA SER A 222 16.06 29.24 -37.88
C SER A 222 15.47 29.24 -39.31
N SER A 223 15.12 30.46 -39.75
CA SER A 223 14.99 30.93 -41.14
C SER A 223 13.79 30.47 -42.00
N ASP A 224 12.77 31.34 -41.98
CA ASP A 224 12.28 32.10 -43.15
C ASP A 224 11.34 31.49 -44.23
N VAL A 225 10.69 32.44 -44.93
CA VAL A 225 10.04 32.41 -46.26
C VAL A 225 8.50 32.25 -46.33
N ILE A 226 7.84 33.42 -46.19
CA ILE A 226 6.78 34.00 -47.05
C ILE A 226 5.36 33.38 -47.06
N ASP A 227 4.38 34.29 -47.18
CA ASP A 227 2.94 34.09 -47.31
C ASP A 227 2.46 33.22 -48.49
N ILE A 228 1.24 32.67 -48.38
CA ILE A 228 0.07 33.14 -49.17
C ILE A 228 -1.20 32.39 -48.72
N LEU A 229 -2.27 33.14 -48.45
CA LEU A 229 -3.65 32.63 -48.38
C LEU A 229 -4.33 32.89 -49.73
N PRO A 230 -5.19 31.99 -50.24
CA PRO A 230 -6.62 32.22 -50.02
C PRO A 230 -7.45 30.94 -49.79
N SER A 231 -8.76 31.11 -49.64
CA SER A 231 -9.72 30.10 -49.17
C SER A 231 -10.79 29.73 -50.26
N PRO A 232 -12.01 29.22 -50.00
CA PRO A 232 -12.32 27.85 -50.44
C PRO A 232 -13.59 27.65 -51.32
N SER A 233 -13.50 26.81 -52.35
CA SER A 233 -14.64 26.31 -53.19
C SER A 233 -14.17 25.18 -54.13
N GLN A 234 -14.98 24.25 -54.69
CA GLN A 234 -16.38 23.81 -54.48
C GLN A 234 -16.62 22.39 -55.08
N ILE A 235 -17.54 21.62 -54.48
CA ILE A 235 -18.54 20.69 -55.08
C ILE A 235 -18.15 19.77 -56.28
N ARG A 236 -18.18 18.44 -56.05
CA ARG A 236 -18.89 17.36 -56.82
C ARG A 236 -18.65 16.02 -56.07
N LYS A 237 -19.59 15.17 -55.62
CA LYS A 237 -20.96 14.69 -55.95
C LYS A 237 -21.07 13.58 -57.02
N ASN A 238 -21.84 12.54 -56.62
CA ASN A 238 -22.30 11.32 -57.32
C ASN A 238 -21.35 10.10 -57.22
N THR A 239 -21.83 8.85 -57.09
CA THR A 239 -23.20 8.33 -57.34
C THR A 239 -23.69 7.29 -56.30
N LYS A 240 -25.02 7.26 -56.12
CA LYS A 240 -25.87 6.17 -55.60
C LYS A 240 -25.55 4.80 -56.25
N GLU A 241 -25.90 3.61 -55.72
CA GLU A 241 -26.64 3.12 -54.52
C GLU A 241 -26.10 1.67 -54.22
N LYS A 242 -26.59 0.73 -53.39
CA LYS A 242 -27.83 0.40 -52.62
C LYS A 242 -27.41 -0.65 -51.52
N ASP A 243 -28.19 -1.35 -50.67
CA ASP A 243 -29.62 -1.50 -50.32
C ASP A 243 -29.76 -1.90 -48.81
N ASN A 244 -30.53 -2.95 -48.44
CA ASN A 244 -30.91 -3.34 -47.06
C ASN A 244 -30.27 -4.66 -46.56
N LYS A 245 -29.95 -4.78 -45.25
CA LYS A 245 -30.63 -5.69 -44.27
C LYS A 245 -30.00 -5.82 -42.86
N ASP A 246 -30.91 -6.07 -41.90
CA ASP A 246 -30.82 -6.85 -40.64
C ASP A 246 -29.69 -6.62 -39.61
N LEU A 247 -30.06 -5.89 -38.54
CA LEU A 247 -29.42 -5.94 -37.22
C LEU A 247 -29.87 -7.18 -36.42
N THR A 248 -28.97 -8.12 -36.10
CA THR A 248 -29.26 -9.21 -35.13
C THR A 248 -28.16 -9.39 -34.07
N LYS A 249 -28.59 -9.78 -32.86
CA LYS A 249 -27.75 -9.84 -31.64
C LYS A 249 -27.15 -11.23 -31.40
N ARG A 250 -25.87 -11.31 -31.05
CA ARG A 250 -25.25 -12.41 -30.27
C ARG A 250 -24.33 -11.79 -29.22
N LYS A 251 -24.79 -11.59 -27.97
CA LYS A 251 -24.84 -12.57 -26.86
C LYS A 251 -23.45 -13.10 -26.45
N SER A 252 -22.86 -12.46 -25.45
CA SER A 252 -21.79 -13.02 -24.59
C SER A 252 -22.35 -14.07 -23.63
N ILE A 253 -21.55 -15.07 -23.27
CA ILE A 253 -21.95 -16.17 -22.35
C ILE A 253 -20.99 -16.18 -21.15
N LEU A 254 -21.55 -16.04 -19.94
CA LEU A 254 -20.94 -16.51 -18.69
C LEU A 254 -22.05 -17.07 -17.76
N PRO A 255 -21.77 -18.04 -16.88
CA PRO A 255 -22.80 -18.73 -16.11
C PRO A 255 -23.14 -18.00 -14.81
N THR A 256 -24.43 -17.94 -14.47
CA THR A 256 -24.94 -17.58 -13.15
C THR A 256 -25.29 -18.82 -12.34
N MET A 257 -25.16 -18.75 -11.01
CA MET A 257 -25.86 -19.65 -10.09
C MET A 257 -26.90 -18.88 -9.27
N ASP A 258 -27.99 -19.56 -8.92
CA ASP A 258 -29.23 -18.95 -8.46
C ASP A 258 -29.20 -18.36 -7.04
N ASN A 259 -30.02 -17.32 -6.84
CA ASN A 259 -30.69 -17.07 -5.58
C ASN A 259 -32.19 -16.84 -5.85
N LYS A 260 -33.07 -17.59 -5.17
CA LYS A 260 -34.51 -17.63 -5.45
C LYS A 260 -35.32 -16.86 -4.40
N LYS A 261 -36.10 -15.87 -4.88
CA LYS A 261 -37.39 -15.39 -4.32
C LYS A 261 -37.31 -14.68 -2.94
N LEU A 262 -38.27 -13.86 -2.51
CA LEU A 262 -39.61 -13.53 -3.04
C LEU A 262 -39.91 -12.00 -2.96
N LEU A 263 -41.09 -11.59 -3.45
CA LEU A 263 -41.69 -10.23 -3.42
C LEU A 263 -42.00 -9.77 -1.98
N LYS A 264 -41.92 -8.48 -1.58
CA LYS A 264 -42.48 -7.20 -2.11
C LYS A 264 -44.00 -7.02 -1.87
N ILE A 265 -44.34 -6.24 -0.84
CA ILE A 265 -45.63 -5.54 -0.64
C ILE A 265 -45.32 -4.09 -0.19
N SER A 266 -46.24 -3.15 -0.40
CA SER A 266 -46.06 -1.71 -0.17
C SER A 266 -47.36 -0.99 0.25
N SER A 267 -47.30 -0.17 1.30
CA SER A 267 -48.26 0.91 1.63
C SER A 267 -47.64 1.89 2.64
N SER A 268 -48.33 2.99 2.95
CA SER A 268 -47.81 4.18 3.65
C SER A 268 -48.56 4.51 4.95
N SER A 269 -48.01 5.45 5.75
CA SER A 269 -48.68 6.30 6.78
C SER A 269 -49.38 5.56 7.96
N ASP A 270 -49.28 5.97 9.23
CA ASP A 270 -49.10 7.33 9.79
C ASP A 270 -48.37 7.37 11.17
N SER A 271 -48.55 8.44 11.95
CA SER A 271 -47.76 8.88 13.14
C SER A 271 -48.31 8.50 14.54
N LEU A 272 -47.55 8.90 15.60
CA LEU A 272 -47.83 8.87 17.06
C LEU A 272 -47.54 7.52 17.77
N SER A 273 -47.11 7.44 19.04
CA SER A 273 -46.55 8.42 20.02
C SER A 273 -45.74 7.70 21.12
N ASP A 274 -45.26 8.42 22.15
CA ASP A 274 -44.35 7.96 23.22
C ASP A 274 -44.94 7.01 24.29
N ASP A 275 -44.04 6.57 25.18
CA ASP A 275 -44.19 5.87 26.48
C ASP A 275 -44.60 4.37 26.52
N PHE A 276 -43.72 3.54 27.10
CA PHE A 276 -43.93 2.95 28.45
C PHE A 276 -42.70 2.13 28.95
N THR A 277 -41.67 2.80 29.47
CA THR A 277 -40.51 2.11 30.12
C THR A 277 -40.66 2.09 31.65
N ALA A 278 -41.75 1.50 32.16
CA ALA A 278 -42.00 1.41 33.61
C ALA A 278 -43.05 0.34 34.00
N ARG A 279 -42.69 -0.95 33.94
CA ARG A 279 -43.35 -2.06 34.68
C ARG A 279 -42.48 -3.33 34.64
N CYS A 280 -42.71 -4.25 35.60
CA CYS A 280 -42.00 -5.52 35.78
C CYS A 280 -40.55 -5.43 36.33
N LEU A 281 -40.39 -4.73 37.46
CA LEU A 281 -39.61 -5.26 38.58
C LEU A 281 -40.57 -5.65 39.72
N ASN A 282 -40.10 -6.56 40.58
CA ASN A 282 -40.72 -6.98 41.85
C ASN A 282 -42.04 -7.78 41.78
N GLN A 283 -41.92 -9.10 41.74
CA GLN A 283 -42.42 -9.98 42.82
C GLN A 283 -41.58 -11.27 42.87
N SER A 284 -41.41 -11.82 44.06
CA SER A 284 -40.48 -12.91 44.45
C SER A 284 -41.24 -14.25 44.65
N GLU A 285 -40.66 -15.43 44.93
CA GLU A 285 -39.67 -15.82 45.96
C GLU A 285 -38.90 -17.14 45.62
N PRO A 286 -37.97 -17.67 46.48
CA PRO A 286 -36.77 -18.39 46.02
C PRO A 286 -36.72 -19.91 46.26
N LEU A 287 -35.66 -20.55 45.74
CA LEU A 287 -34.90 -21.64 46.39
C LEU A 287 -33.54 -21.90 45.66
N GLU A 288 -32.57 -22.52 46.36
CA GLU A 288 -31.29 -23.06 45.84
C GLU A 288 -30.15 -22.13 45.31
N GLU A 289 -29.86 -20.98 45.92
CA GLU A 289 -28.66 -20.18 45.54
C GLU A 289 -27.30 -20.72 46.06
N GLN A 290 -27.28 -21.58 47.09
CA GLN A 290 -26.05 -21.91 47.85
C GLN A 290 -24.98 -22.71 47.09
N GLN A 291 -25.29 -23.31 45.93
CA GLN A 291 -24.28 -23.96 45.08
C GLN A 291 -23.62 -23.01 44.07
N LEU A 292 -24.30 -21.92 43.67
CA LEU A 292 -23.80 -21.02 42.62
C LEU A 292 -22.78 -20.00 43.14
N GLU A 293 -22.92 -19.54 44.39
CA GLU A 293 -21.96 -18.64 45.03
C GLU A 293 -20.53 -19.22 45.08
N ASN A 294 -20.39 -20.51 45.37
CA ASN A 294 -19.07 -21.16 45.51
C ASN A 294 -18.35 -21.28 44.16
N ILE A 295 -19.09 -21.46 43.07
CA ILE A 295 -18.56 -21.44 41.69
C ILE A 295 -18.10 -20.03 41.29
N LEU A 296 -18.76 -18.99 41.80
CA LEU A 296 -18.41 -17.58 41.52
C LEU A 296 -17.24 -17.07 42.38
N LYS A 297 -17.14 -17.50 43.65
CA LYS A 297 -16.08 -17.05 44.58
C LYS A 297 -14.70 -17.60 44.20
N HIS A 298 -14.60 -18.83 43.69
CA HIS A 298 -13.32 -19.38 43.20
C HIS A 298 -12.81 -18.81 41.87
N ARG A 299 -13.53 -17.87 41.24
CA ARG A 299 -13.12 -17.23 39.97
C ARG A 299 -12.53 -15.82 40.11
N LYS A 300 -12.27 -15.35 41.34
CA LYS A 300 -11.79 -13.97 41.61
C LYS A 300 -10.43 -13.85 42.32
N LEU A 301 -9.49 -14.74 41.98
CA LEU A 301 -8.03 -14.55 42.12
C LEU A 301 -7.34 -15.32 40.96
N GLU A 302 -6.38 -14.81 40.18
CA GLU A 302 -5.78 -13.46 40.10
C GLU A 302 -5.86 -12.91 38.66
N GLU A 303 -6.87 -12.12 38.30
CA GLU A 303 -6.78 -11.31 37.07
C GLU A 303 -5.90 -10.09 37.32
N LYS A 304 -4.58 -10.28 37.19
CA LYS A 304 -3.62 -9.19 37.08
C LYS A 304 -4.06 -8.27 35.94
N LYS A 305 -4.11 -6.95 36.20
CA LYS A 305 -4.42 -5.93 35.19
C LYS A 305 -3.37 -5.97 34.08
N GLU A 306 -3.62 -6.75 33.03
CA GLU A 306 -2.82 -6.66 31.82
C GLU A 306 -2.98 -5.25 31.23
N THR A 307 -1.93 -4.45 31.36
CA THR A 307 -1.74 -3.26 30.53
C THR A 307 -1.62 -3.75 29.08
N VAL A 308 -2.75 -3.79 28.36
CA VAL A 308 -2.83 -4.34 27.01
C VAL A 308 -1.86 -3.61 26.09
N LYS A 309 -0.70 -4.24 25.86
CA LYS A 309 0.31 -3.76 24.92
C LYS A 309 -0.37 -3.44 23.59
N LEU A 310 0.02 -2.34 22.95
CA LEU A 310 -0.24 -2.20 21.51
C LEU A 310 0.46 -3.39 20.84
N LEU A 311 -0.32 -4.24 20.17
CA LEU A 311 0.20 -5.37 19.41
C LEU A 311 0.80 -4.88 18.11
N ASP A 312 1.98 -4.27 18.24
CA ASP A 312 2.96 -4.16 17.17
C ASP A 312 4.36 -4.55 17.70
N PRO A 313 4.61 -5.87 17.89
CA PRO A 313 5.88 -6.36 18.39
C PRO A 313 7.03 -6.19 17.39
N TYR A 314 6.72 -6.26 16.08
CA TYR A 314 7.71 -6.31 14.99
C TYR A 314 7.15 -5.71 13.68
N CYS A 315 6.90 -4.40 13.60
CA CYS A 315 6.75 -3.71 12.32
C CYS A 315 8.11 -3.63 11.59
N HIS A 316 8.50 -4.76 11.02
CA HIS A 316 9.59 -4.81 10.07
C HIS A 316 9.13 -4.17 8.76
N PHE A 317 9.54 -2.90 8.56
CA PHE A 317 9.83 -2.40 7.23
C PHE A 317 10.70 -3.41 6.47
N ASN A 318 10.74 -3.30 5.14
CA ASN A 318 11.66 -4.10 4.34
C ASN A 318 13.10 -3.58 4.53
N THR A 319 13.71 -3.89 5.68
CA THR A 319 14.98 -3.34 6.18
C THR A 319 16.21 -3.91 5.47
N SER A 320 16.11 -4.13 4.16
CA SER A 320 17.21 -4.55 3.28
C SER A 320 18.41 -3.61 3.33
N LEU A 321 18.14 -2.31 3.50
CA LEU A 321 19.15 -1.25 3.55
C LEU A 321 19.91 -1.16 4.90
N ASN A 322 19.40 -1.79 5.97
CA ASN A 322 20.12 -1.80 7.25
C ASN A 322 21.31 -2.77 7.20
N ASN A 323 22.50 -2.29 7.58
CA ASN A 323 23.73 -3.08 7.62
C ASN A 323 23.58 -4.41 8.39
N ILE A 324 22.76 -4.45 9.44
CA ILE A 324 22.46 -5.67 10.21
C ILE A 324 21.75 -6.74 9.35
N SER A 325 20.80 -6.35 8.49
CA SER A 325 20.14 -7.26 7.54
C SER A 325 21.12 -7.75 6.48
N ARG A 326 21.92 -6.83 5.92
CA ARG A 326 23.00 -7.14 4.96
C ARG A 326 24.00 -8.15 5.54
N MET A 327 24.46 -7.96 6.78
CA MET A 327 25.35 -8.90 7.48
C MET A 327 24.70 -10.27 7.71
N LYS A 328 23.42 -10.33 8.11
CA LYS A 328 22.68 -11.60 8.19
C LYS A 328 22.62 -12.32 6.83
N GLY A 329 22.39 -11.58 5.75
CA GLY A 329 22.41 -12.09 4.37
C GLY A 329 23.78 -12.62 3.89
N VAL A 330 24.88 -12.28 4.54
CA VAL A 330 26.20 -12.87 4.24
C VAL A 330 26.28 -14.34 4.65
N SER A 331 25.53 -14.76 5.67
CA SER A 331 25.55 -16.13 6.21
C SER A 331 25.23 -17.18 5.15
N MET A 332 26.13 -18.15 4.97
CA MET A 332 25.97 -19.22 3.97
C MET A 332 24.65 -20.01 4.15
N LYS A 333 24.18 -20.16 5.38
CA LYS A 333 22.89 -20.77 5.71
C LYS A 333 21.71 -20.01 5.08
N ILE A 334 21.73 -18.67 5.11
CA ILE A 334 20.70 -17.82 4.51
C ILE A 334 20.89 -17.75 2.98
N LYS A 335 22.13 -17.72 2.48
CA LYS A 335 22.41 -17.81 1.03
C LYS A 335 21.89 -19.09 0.37
N LEU A 336 21.90 -20.22 1.09
CA LEU A 336 21.44 -21.51 0.58
C LEU A 336 19.93 -21.76 0.77
N LEU A 337 19.35 -21.27 1.88
CA LEU A 337 18.01 -21.67 2.34
C LEU A 337 17.00 -20.52 2.45
N GLY A 338 17.48 -19.28 2.47
CA GLY A 338 16.72 -18.11 2.88
C GLY A 338 16.21 -18.18 4.33
N GLY A 339 15.20 -17.36 4.61
CA GLY A 339 14.49 -17.28 5.88
C GLY A 339 13.14 -16.59 5.66
N ILE A 340 12.12 -17.01 6.42
CA ILE A 340 10.76 -16.46 6.35
C ILE A 340 10.45 -15.79 7.69
N ARG A 341 10.33 -14.46 7.69
CA ARG A 341 9.74 -13.68 8.78
C ARG A 341 8.26 -14.02 8.90
N LYS A 342 7.78 -14.23 10.13
CA LYS A 342 6.38 -14.59 10.43
C LYS A 342 5.49 -13.38 10.69
N ASP A 343 6.11 -12.23 10.85
CA ASP A 343 5.49 -10.96 11.23
C ASP A 343 4.89 -10.25 10.01
N LEU A 344 4.10 -9.20 10.26
CA LEU A 344 3.51 -8.38 9.19
C LEU A 344 4.57 -7.44 8.63
N ILE A 345 4.68 -7.37 7.29
CA ILE A 345 5.64 -6.50 6.61
C ILE A 345 4.89 -5.29 6.06
N LEU A 346 5.32 -4.06 6.38
CA LEU A 346 4.75 -2.85 5.79
C LEU A 346 5.41 -2.59 4.43
N SER A 347 4.62 -2.50 3.36
CA SER A 347 5.13 -2.20 2.02
C SER A 347 5.61 -0.75 1.90
N PRO A 348 6.87 -0.47 1.51
CA PRO A 348 7.37 0.89 1.32
C PRO A 348 6.66 1.66 0.18
N TYR A 349 6.13 0.91 -0.81
CA TYR A 349 5.47 1.42 -2.01
C TYR A 349 3.97 1.69 -1.78
N SER A 350 3.20 0.68 -1.35
CA SER A 350 1.74 0.81 -1.23
C SER A 350 1.23 1.27 0.14
N GLY A 351 2.08 1.23 1.18
CA GLY A 351 1.67 1.46 2.56
C GLY A 351 0.75 0.37 3.14
N ILE A 352 0.61 -0.77 2.47
CA ILE A 352 -0.25 -1.88 2.92
C ILE A 352 0.55 -2.84 3.81
N TYR A 353 -0.10 -3.37 4.84
CA TYR A 353 0.43 -4.46 5.67
C TYR A 353 0.28 -5.80 4.96
N LEU A 354 1.42 -6.37 4.55
CA LEU A 354 1.53 -7.68 3.93
C LEU A 354 1.55 -8.78 4.98
N LYS A 355 0.72 -9.80 4.75
CA LYS A 355 0.74 -11.06 5.49
C LYS A 355 2.03 -11.84 5.14
N PRO A 356 2.62 -12.59 6.08
CA PRO A 356 3.84 -13.39 5.83
C PRO A 356 3.66 -14.43 4.71
N TYR A 357 2.43 -14.91 4.52
CA TYR A 357 2.06 -15.85 3.46
C TYR A 357 0.92 -15.30 2.60
N ILE A 358 1.07 -15.41 1.28
CA ILE A 358 0.05 -15.18 0.25
C ILE A 358 -0.89 -16.39 0.18
N ARG A 359 -0.30 -17.60 0.13
CA ARG A 359 -0.95 -18.91 0.06
C ARG A 359 -0.03 -19.94 0.71
N ARG A 360 -0.59 -20.99 1.31
CA ARG A 360 0.14 -22.21 1.68
C ARG A 360 -0.57 -23.40 1.06
N ASP A 361 0.17 -24.30 0.44
CA ASP A 361 -0.36 -25.36 -0.41
C ASP A 361 0.26 -26.71 -0.03
N ALA A 362 -0.54 -27.61 0.54
CA ALA A 362 -0.11 -28.96 0.93
C ALA A 362 -0.47 -30.04 -0.10
N GLU A 363 -1.22 -29.67 -1.14
CA GLU A 363 -1.78 -30.57 -2.15
C GLU A 363 -0.77 -30.81 -3.29
N CYS A 364 -0.07 -29.75 -3.71
CA CYS A 364 0.93 -29.81 -4.77
C CYS A 364 1.99 -30.90 -4.53
N PHE A 365 2.11 -31.83 -5.47
CA PHE A 365 3.11 -32.92 -5.43
C PHE A 365 4.01 -32.90 -6.68
N PRO A 366 5.08 -32.08 -6.69
CA PRO A 366 6.00 -31.93 -7.81
C PRO A 366 6.81 -33.20 -8.09
N HIS A 367 7.31 -33.32 -9.32
CA HIS A 367 8.03 -34.52 -9.79
C HIS A 367 9.28 -34.82 -8.95
N TRP A 368 10.02 -33.79 -8.49
CA TRP A 368 11.13 -33.97 -7.55
C TRP A 368 10.71 -34.64 -6.23
N LEU A 369 9.57 -34.25 -5.65
CA LEU A 369 9.09 -34.87 -4.41
C LEU A 369 8.54 -36.28 -4.62
N LYS A 370 8.05 -36.61 -5.82
CA LYS A 370 7.68 -37.98 -6.20
C LYS A 370 8.89 -38.90 -6.19
N ILE A 371 9.96 -38.51 -6.91
CA ILE A 371 11.23 -39.26 -6.96
C ILE A 371 11.84 -39.41 -5.56
N MET A 372 11.89 -38.34 -4.76
CA MET A 372 12.45 -38.40 -3.40
C MET A 372 11.66 -39.34 -2.48
N ALA A 373 10.33 -39.36 -2.58
CA ALA A 373 9.48 -40.29 -1.82
C ALA A 373 9.64 -41.74 -2.30
N GLU A 374 9.77 -41.96 -3.61
CA GLU A 374 10.01 -43.28 -4.21
C GLU A 374 11.36 -43.86 -3.77
N ILE A 375 12.45 -43.07 -3.84
CA ILE A 375 13.77 -43.46 -3.32
C ILE A 375 13.67 -43.82 -1.83
N GLN A 376 13.01 -42.99 -1.02
CA GLN A 376 12.81 -43.27 0.40
C GLN A 376 12.04 -44.57 0.68
N LEU A 377 11.04 -44.91 -0.13
CA LEU A 377 10.35 -46.20 -0.04
C LEU A 377 11.28 -47.34 -0.46
N VAL A 378 11.96 -47.22 -1.60
CA VAL A 378 12.83 -48.26 -2.16
C VAL A 378 13.99 -48.62 -1.22
N THR A 379 14.68 -47.62 -0.67
CA THR A 379 15.80 -47.84 0.28
C THR A 379 15.33 -48.50 1.58
N ASN A 380 14.12 -48.23 2.05
CA ASN A 380 13.60 -48.74 3.32
C ASN A 380 12.70 -49.98 3.17
N LYS A 381 12.63 -50.62 1.99
CA LYS A 381 11.84 -51.85 1.74
C LYS A 381 12.10 -52.97 2.76
N SER A 382 13.31 -53.05 3.32
CA SER A 382 13.69 -54.03 4.34
C SER A 382 13.12 -53.78 5.74
N ASN A 383 12.50 -52.60 6.00
CA ASN A 383 11.92 -52.25 7.28
C ASN A 383 10.38 -52.17 7.19
N PRO A 384 9.64 -53.19 7.63
CA PRO A 384 8.17 -53.24 7.49
C PRO A 384 7.42 -52.22 8.37
N LYS A 385 8.12 -51.49 9.25
CA LYS A 385 7.55 -50.38 10.04
C LYS A 385 7.84 -48.99 9.45
N TYR A 386 8.58 -48.90 8.34
CA TYR A 386 8.91 -47.61 7.73
C TYR A 386 7.69 -46.97 7.05
N THR A 387 7.37 -45.74 7.45
CA THR A 387 6.36 -44.90 6.80
C THR A 387 6.99 -43.60 6.30
N LEU A 388 6.47 -43.05 5.20
CA LEU A 388 7.02 -41.81 4.64
C LEU A 388 6.80 -40.61 5.58
N PRO A 389 7.82 -39.77 5.81
CA PRO A 389 7.70 -38.61 6.69
C PRO A 389 6.73 -37.56 6.11
N ALA A 390 6.00 -36.87 6.99
CA ALA A 390 5.02 -35.87 6.60
C ALA A 390 5.62 -34.78 5.69
N ARG A 391 4.99 -34.59 4.52
CA ARG A 391 5.38 -33.58 3.53
C ARG A 391 5.12 -32.17 4.09
N GLY A 392 6.07 -31.25 3.89
CA GLY A 392 5.81 -29.82 4.14
C GLY A 392 4.93 -29.22 3.03
N PRO A 393 4.28 -28.07 3.27
CA PRO A 393 3.60 -27.30 2.24
C PRO A 393 4.60 -26.57 1.32
N LEU A 394 4.08 -26.09 0.19
CA LEU A 394 4.62 -24.95 -0.56
C LEU A 394 4.06 -23.65 0.03
N ASP A 395 4.95 -22.84 0.58
CA ASP A 395 4.64 -21.52 1.12
C ASP A 395 4.90 -20.46 0.04
N TYR A 396 3.85 -19.74 -0.35
CA TYR A 396 3.93 -18.57 -1.23
C TYR A 396 3.99 -17.32 -0.36
N THR A 397 5.02 -16.50 -0.55
CA THR A 397 5.40 -15.37 0.31
C THR A 397 5.76 -14.16 -0.55
N TYR A 398 5.74 -12.96 0.02
CA TYR A 398 6.32 -11.78 -0.63
C TYR A 398 7.85 -11.79 -0.49
N VAL A 399 8.57 -10.99 -1.29
CA VAL A 399 10.03 -10.91 -1.21
C VAL A 399 10.48 -10.32 0.13
N GLN A 400 11.48 -10.97 0.73
CA GLN A 400 12.11 -10.56 1.98
C GLN A 400 13.63 -10.45 1.76
N PRO A 401 14.39 -9.68 2.56
CA PRO A 401 15.84 -9.50 2.36
C PRO A 401 16.60 -10.83 2.44
N GLU A 402 16.07 -11.78 3.22
CA GLU A 402 16.60 -13.13 3.39
C GLU A 402 16.40 -14.02 2.15
N HIS A 403 15.52 -13.66 1.21
CA HIS A 403 15.35 -14.38 -0.06
C HIS A 403 16.38 -13.96 -1.12
N ILE A 404 16.79 -12.68 -1.11
CA ILE A 404 17.56 -12.06 -2.20
C ILE A 404 18.87 -12.78 -2.54
N PRO A 405 19.74 -13.17 -1.59
CA PRO A 405 21.00 -13.83 -1.96
C PRO A 405 20.79 -15.17 -2.68
N ALA A 406 19.74 -15.91 -2.31
CA ALA A 406 19.38 -17.18 -2.94
C ALA A 406 18.68 -16.97 -4.30
N ILE A 407 17.88 -15.91 -4.44
CA ILE A 407 17.24 -15.51 -5.70
C ILE A 407 18.28 -15.02 -6.70
N ASN A 408 19.17 -14.10 -6.32
CA ASN A 408 20.25 -13.62 -7.17
C ASN A 408 21.14 -14.79 -7.62
N CYS A 409 21.48 -15.73 -6.74
CA CYS A 409 22.21 -16.94 -7.11
C CYS A 409 21.49 -17.75 -8.21
N LEU A 410 20.17 -17.92 -8.10
CA LEU A 410 19.35 -18.58 -9.13
C LEU A 410 19.25 -17.76 -10.43
N CYS A 411 19.14 -16.43 -10.36
CA CYS A 411 19.16 -15.56 -11.53
C CYS A 411 20.48 -15.70 -12.30
N ASN A 412 21.61 -15.59 -11.59
CA ASN A 412 22.95 -15.74 -12.16
C ASN A 412 23.23 -17.16 -12.71
N GLN A 413 22.51 -18.19 -12.24
CA GLN A 413 22.63 -19.57 -12.73
C GLN A 413 21.72 -19.90 -13.93
N PHE A 414 20.49 -19.36 -13.96
CA PHE A 414 19.44 -19.77 -14.92
C PHE A 414 19.04 -18.71 -15.95
N PHE A 415 19.59 -17.49 -15.85
CA PHE A 415 19.37 -16.40 -16.80
C PHE A 415 20.72 -15.91 -17.34
N TRP A 416 21.35 -14.92 -16.69
CA TRP A 416 22.66 -14.38 -17.06
C TRP A 416 23.39 -13.80 -15.83
N PRO A 417 24.73 -13.70 -15.85
CA PRO A 417 25.48 -13.12 -14.74
C PRO A 417 25.26 -11.60 -14.60
N GLY A 418 25.36 -11.09 -13.38
CA GLY A 418 25.19 -9.68 -13.03
C GLY A 418 23.79 -9.28 -12.56
N ILE A 419 22.84 -10.21 -12.45
CA ILE A 419 21.48 -9.89 -11.96
C ILE A 419 21.48 -9.72 -10.43
N ASP A 420 20.99 -8.57 -9.98
CA ASP A 420 20.62 -8.28 -8.59
C ASP A 420 19.16 -7.81 -8.53
N LEU A 421 18.32 -8.48 -7.73
CA LEU A 421 16.91 -8.11 -7.53
C LEU A 421 16.66 -7.36 -6.21
N THR A 422 17.69 -6.79 -5.59
CA THR A 422 17.59 -6.01 -4.34
C THR A 422 16.57 -4.85 -4.43
N GLU A 423 16.38 -4.25 -5.61
CA GLU A 423 15.40 -3.18 -5.83
C GLU A 423 13.94 -3.62 -5.59
N SER A 424 13.62 -4.89 -5.84
CA SER A 424 12.26 -5.45 -5.63
C SER A 424 11.75 -5.33 -4.18
N LEU A 425 12.67 -5.11 -3.23
CA LEU A 425 12.37 -4.90 -1.82
C LEU A 425 11.63 -3.57 -1.57
N GLN A 426 11.68 -2.62 -2.50
CA GLN A 426 10.92 -1.37 -2.45
C GLN A 426 9.41 -1.59 -2.68
N TYR A 427 9.04 -2.54 -3.54
CA TYR A 427 7.67 -2.83 -3.97
C TYR A 427 7.28 -4.30 -3.73
N PRO A 428 7.35 -4.81 -2.48
CA PRO A 428 7.20 -6.24 -2.18
C PRO A 428 5.82 -6.80 -2.55
N ASP A 429 4.77 -5.97 -2.62
CA ASP A 429 3.42 -6.34 -3.07
C ASP A 429 3.42 -6.98 -4.47
N PHE A 430 4.36 -6.56 -5.32
CA PHE A 430 4.50 -6.95 -6.72
C PHE A 430 5.54 -8.07 -6.90
N SER A 431 5.70 -8.90 -5.87
CA SER A 431 6.59 -10.06 -5.86
C SER A 431 5.89 -11.30 -5.33
N CYS A 432 6.30 -12.48 -5.81
CA CYS A 432 5.86 -13.76 -5.27
C CYS A 432 7.05 -14.71 -5.20
N VAL A 433 7.45 -15.12 -4.00
CA VAL A 433 8.53 -16.09 -3.74
C VAL A 433 7.93 -17.37 -3.19
N VAL A 434 8.27 -18.51 -3.78
CA VAL A 434 7.67 -19.82 -3.46
C VAL A 434 8.72 -20.73 -2.85
N MET A 435 8.43 -21.22 -1.65
CA MET A 435 9.37 -21.98 -0.83
C MET A 435 8.82 -23.34 -0.42
N TYR A 436 9.67 -24.36 -0.47
CA TYR A 436 9.40 -25.65 0.17
C TYR A 436 10.23 -25.77 1.45
N ARG A 437 9.58 -25.63 2.62
CA ARG A 437 10.21 -25.53 3.96
C ARG A 437 11.24 -24.39 4.09
N LYS A 438 12.41 -24.54 3.48
CA LYS A 438 13.53 -23.56 3.41
C LYS A 438 14.34 -23.72 2.11
N LEU A 439 13.65 -23.96 1.01
CA LEU A 439 14.24 -24.02 -0.34
C LEU A 439 13.38 -23.14 -1.25
N ILE A 440 13.95 -22.10 -1.84
CA ILE A 440 13.26 -21.33 -2.88
C ILE A 440 13.13 -22.22 -4.12
N VAL A 441 11.90 -22.54 -4.51
CA VAL A 441 11.57 -23.43 -5.65
C VAL A 441 11.03 -22.66 -6.86
N GLY A 442 10.56 -21.43 -6.66
CA GLY A 442 10.21 -20.49 -7.71
C GLY A 442 10.12 -19.06 -7.19
N PHE A 443 10.13 -18.09 -8.10
CA PHE A 443 9.88 -16.68 -7.80
C PHE A 443 9.33 -15.95 -9.02
N ALA A 444 8.65 -14.82 -8.82
CA ALA A 444 8.20 -13.93 -9.87
C ALA A 444 8.20 -12.47 -9.37
N PHE A 445 8.51 -11.53 -10.27
CA PHE A 445 8.67 -10.10 -9.96
C PHE A 445 8.07 -9.22 -11.05
N LEU A 446 7.11 -8.39 -10.68
CA LEU A 446 6.56 -7.31 -11.49
C LEU A 446 7.16 -5.97 -11.00
N VAL A 447 7.58 -5.11 -11.94
CA VAL A 447 8.00 -3.73 -11.67
C VAL A 447 6.81 -2.81 -11.96
N PRO A 448 6.22 -2.14 -10.95
CA PRO A 448 5.12 -1.22 -11.17
C PRO A 448 5.61 0.10 -11.79
N ASN A 449 4.74 0.76 -12.56
CA ASN A 449 4.95 2.13 -13.09
C ASN A 449 6.19 2.31 -13.98
N VAL A 450 6.50 1.34 -14.86
CA VAL A 450 7.53 1.55 -15.90
C VAL A 450 7.07 2.61 -16.92
N SER A 451 5.77 2.65 -17.17
CA SER A 451 5.06 3.77 -17.81
C SER A 451 3.89 4.18 -16.91
N HIS A 452 3.23 5.31 -17.17
CA HIS A 452 2.05 5.73 -16.39
C HIS A 452 0.96 4.64 -16.31
N THR A 453 0.72 3.92 -17.41
CA THR A 453 -0.28 2.86 -17.56
C THR A 453 0.27 1.44 -17.47
N GLU A 454 1.59 1.23 -17.48
CA GLU A 454 2.21 -0.09 -17.69
C GLU A 454 3.03 -0.59 -16.50
N SER A 455 3.07 -1.91 -16.33
CA SER A 455 3.92 -2.62 -15.36
C SER A 455 4.69 -3.75 -16.06
N TYR A 456 5.96 -3.95 -15.72
CA TYR A 456 6.85 -4.88 -16.44
C TYR A 456 7.10 -6.18 -15.66
N LEU A 457 6.81 -7.33 -16.26
CA LEU A 457 7.12 -8.63 -15.66
C LEU A 457 8.59 -8.97 -15.90
N SER A 458 9.44 -8.46 -15.01
CA SER A 458 10.91 -8.57 -15.09
C SER A 458 11.42 -10.02 -15.11
N PHE A 459 10.98 -10.85 -14.17
CA PHE A 459 11.45 -12.23 -14.02
C PHE A 459 10.33 -13.15 -13.52
N ILE A 460 10.29 -14.38 -14.04
CA ILE A 460 9.52 -15.49 -13.49
C ILE A 460 10.30 -16.80 -13.64
N PHE A 461 10.43 -17.55 -12.56
CA PHE A 461 11.27 -18.74 -12.48
C PHE A 461 10.59 -19.88 -11.71
N THR A 462 10.81 -21.11 -12.17
CA THR A 462 10.51 -22.32 -11.39
C THR A 462 11.60 -23.35 -11.65
N ARG A 463 12.17 -23.90 -10.56
CA ARG A 463 13.23 -24.92 -10.65
C ARG A 463 12.75 -26.10 -11.50
N PRO A 464 13.60 -26.68 -12.39
CA PRO A 464 13.19 -27.73 -13.33
C PRO A 464 12.35 -28.87 -12.72
N GLY A 465 12.82 -29.53 -11.64
CA GLY A 465 12.09 -30.62 -10.96
C GLY A 465 10.79 -30.21 -10.23
N TRP A 466 10.47 -28.91 -10.20
CA TRP A 466 9.29 -28.33 -9.55
C TRP A 466 8.28 -27.75 -10.57
N ARG A 467 8.52 -27.94 -11.87
CA ARG A 467 7.62 -27.51 -12.95
C ARG A 467 6.38 -28.42 -13.06
N ASN A 468 5.45 -28.06 -13.95
CA ASN A 468 4.25 -28.82 -14.34
C ASN A 468 3.23 -29.11 -13.21
N VAL A 469 3.30 -28.41 -12.08
CA VAL A 469 2.30 -28.45 -10.98
C VAL A 469 1.65 -27.10 -10.68
N GLY A 470 1.67 -26.17 -11.63
CA GLY A 470 0.92 -24.91 -11.53
C GLY A 470 1.55 -23.79 -10.69
N ILE A 471 2.73 -23.96 -10.09
CA ILE A 471 3.42 -22.91 -9.30
C ILE A 471 3.49 -21.58 -10.07
N ALA A 472 4.05 -21.59 -11.29
CA ALA A 472 4.13 -20.40 -12.14
C ALA A 472 2.74 -19.84 -12.54
N LYS A 473 1.71 -20.69 -12.65
CA LYS A 473 0.32 -20.25 -12.88
C LYS A 473 -0.20 -19.44 -11.69
N PHE A 474 0.04 -19.90 -10.46
CA PHE A 474 -0.38 -19.15 -9.27
C PHE A 474 0.41 -17.85 -9.08
N MET A 475 1.74 -17.88 -9.25
CA MET A 475 2.58 -16.67 -9.17
C MET A 475 2.11 -15.59 -10.15
N LEU A 476 1.92 -15.97 -11.43
CA LEU A 476 1.48 -15.05 -12.48
C LEU A 476 0.06 -14.54 -12.22
N TYR A 477 -0.88 -15.41 -11.82
CA TYR A 477 -2.22 -15.01 -11.39
C TYR A 477 -2.20 -13.97 -10.26
N HIS A 478 -1.37 -14.17 -9.24
CA HIS A 478 -1.27 -13.25 -8.11
C HIS A 478 -0.73 -11.87 -8.54
N LEU A 479 0.37 -11.82 -9.30
CA LEU A 479 0.93 -10.54 -9.79
C LEU A 479 -0.08 -9.79 -10.68
N ILE A 480 -0.77 -10.51 -11.57
CA ILE A 480 -1.86 -9.98 -12.39
C ILE A 480 -3.00 -9.44 -11.50
N GLN A 481 -3.28 -10.03 -10.34
CA GLN A 481 -4.28 -9.54 -9.40
C GLN A 481 -3.81 -8.34 -8.56
N THR A 482 -2.49 -8.14 -8.38
CA THR A 482 -1.95 -6.94 -7.70
C THR A 482 -2.00 -5.72 -8.62
N SER A 483 -1.65 -5.85 -9.91
CA SER A 483 -1.69 -4.75 -10.88
C SER A 483 -3.04 -4.65 -11.61
N LEU A 484 -4.10 -4.32 -10.88
CA LEU A 484 -5.42 -4.03 -11.47
C LEU A 484 -5.44 -2.64 -12.13
N GLY A 485 -6.05 -2.52 -13.32
CA GLY A 485 -6.16 -1.27 -14.07
C GLY A 485 -4.84 -0.75 -14.66
N LYS A 486 -3.90 -1.67 -14.94
CA LYS A 486 -2.65 -1.40 -15.67
C LYS A 486 -2.34 -2.54 -16.62
N ASP A 487 -1.77 -2.20 -17.78
CA ASP A 487 -1.28 -3.16 -18.74
C ASP A 487 -0.02 -3.84 -18.21
N ILE A 488 0.15 -5.13 -18.53
CA ILE A 488 1.33 -5.90 -18.14
C ILE A 488 2.12 -6.27 -19.38
N ILE A 489 3.38 -5.84 -19.43
CA ILE A 489 4.29 -6.06 -20.54
C ILE A 489 5.45 -6.99 -20.13
N LEU A 490 5.92 -7.83 -21.05
CA LEU A 490 7.03 -8.76 -20.82
C LEU A 490 7.84 -9.03 -22.10
N HIS A 491 9.09 -9.46 -21.92
CA HIS A 491 9.92 -10.05 -22.98
C HIS A 491 10.15 -11.54 -22.71
N VAL A 492 10.11 -12.36 -23.75
CA VAL A 492 10.39 -13.81 -23.65
C VAL A 492 11.14 -14.29 -24.89
N SER A 493 12.27 -14.99 -24.71
CA SER A 493 13.01 -15.61 -25.84
C SER A 493 12.09 -16.52 -26.66
N ILE A 494 12.25 -16.45 -27.99
CA ILE A 494 11.44 -17.19 -28.95
C ILE A 494 11.41 -18.70 -28.66
N ASN A 495 12.51 -19.25 -28.13
CA ASN A 495 12.67 -20.68 -27.87
C ASN A 495 12.07 -21.12 -26.51
N ASN A 496 11.56 -20.20 -25.69
CA ASN A 496 11.19 -20.48 -24.30
C ASN A 496 9.71 -20.97 -24.19
N PRO A 497 9.46 -22.20 -23.68
CA PRO A 497 8.10 -22.75 -23.56
C PRO A 497 7.19 -21.99 -22.57
N ALA A 498 7.72 -21.03 -21.81
CA ALA A 498 6.92 -20.09 -21.00
C ALA A 498 5.92 -19.27 -21.85
N LEU A 499 6.15 -19.08 -23.15
CA LEU A 499 5.21 -18.39 -24.04
C LEU A 499 3.79 -19.00 -23.98
N PHE A 500 3.68 -20.33 -23.94
CA PHE A 500 2.40 -21.04 -23.82
C PHE A 500 1.72 -20.86 -22.45
N LEU A 501 2.46 -20.45 -21.41
CA LEU A 501 1.87 -20.06 -20.13
C LEU A 501 1.27 -18.65 -20.23
N TYR A 502 2.00 -17.70 -20.81
CA TYR A 502 1.53 -16.32 -20.97
C TYR A 502 0.29 -16.24 -21.89
N GLN A 503 0.29 -16.95 -23.02
CA GLN A 503 -0.87 -17.05 -23.91
C GLN A 503 -2.13 -17.56 -23.18
N LYS A 504 -1.98 -18.52 -22.25
CA LYS A 504 -3.09 -19.04 -21.42
C LYS A 504 -3.59 -18.06 -20.35
N PHE A 505 -2.90 -16.93 -20.14
CA PHE A 505 -3.34 -15.79 -19.34
C PHE A 505 -3.88 -14.62 -20.18
N GLY A 506 -3.90 -14.73 -21.51
CA GLY A 506 -4.36 -13.69 -22.42
C GLY A 506 -3.30 -12.73 -22.93
N PHE A 507 -2.01 -12.97 -22.65
CA PHE A 507 -0.94 -12.16 -23.23
C PHE A 507 -0.89 -12.36 -24.75
N LYS A 508 -0.97 -11.25 -25.50
CA LYS A 508 -0.78 -11.19 -26.95
C LYS A 508 0.69 -10.91 -27.26
N VAL A 509 1.22 -11.47 -28.34
CA VAL A 509 2.50 -11.02 -28.93
C VAL A 509 2.20 -9.82 -29.82
N GLU A 510 2.86 -8.68 -29.60
CA GLU A 510 2.69 -7.49 -30.44
C GLU A 510 3.81 -7.33 -31.46
N LYS A 511 5.05 -7.61 -31.06
CA LYS A 511 6.25 -7.46 -31.91
C LYS A 511 7.32 -8.49 -31.55
N VAL A 512 8.16 -8.79 -32.53
CA VAL A 512 9.43 -9.48 -32.32
C VAL A 512 10.52 -8.41 -32.13
N VAL A 513 11.35 -8.57 -31.11
CA VAL A 513 12.52 -7.74 -30.85
C VAL A 513 13.76 -8.57 -31.18
N LEU A 514 14.48 -8.17 -32.22
CA LEU A 514 15.73 -8.80 -32.61
C LEU A 514 16.84 -8.46 -31.60
N ASP A 515 17.74 -9.42 -31.37
CA ASP A 515 18.97 -9.29 -30.57
C ASP A 515 18.77 -8.71 -29.15
N PHE A 516 17.56 -8.87 -28.59
CA PHE A 516 17.19 -8.37 -27.27
C PHE A 516 18.12 -8.86 -26.16
N TYR A 517 18.61 -10.11 -26.26
CA TYR A 517 19.46 -10.72 -25.25
C TYR A 517 20.98 -10.54 -25.47
N ASP A 518 21.42 -9.88 -26.55
CA ASP A 518 22.85 -9.67 -26.85
C ASP A 518 23.58 -8.85 -25.79
N LYS A 519 22.84 -7.99 -25.08
CA LYS A 519 23.39 -7.16 -23.99
C LYS A 519 23.65 -7.97 -22.71
N TYR A 520 23.24 -9.24 -22.66
CA TYR A 520 23.27 -10.09 -21.46
C TYR A 520 24.02 -11.41 -21.69
N PHE A 521 24.00 -11.94 -22.91
CA PHE A 521 24.69 -13.16 -23.30
C PHE A 521 26.08 -12.87 -23.87
N ARG A 522 27.05 -13.75 -23.58
CA ARG A 522 28.35 -13.78 -24.26
C ARG A 522 28.21 -14.51 -25.60
N ASP A 523 29.11 -14.22 -26.54
CA ASP A 523 28.97 -14.54 -27.98
C ASP A 523 28.90 -16.03 -28.36
N ASN A 524 29.07 -16.94 -27.40
CA ASN A 524 29.14 -18.39 -27.61
C ASN A 524 27.85 -19.14 -27.16
N ILE A 525 26.67 -18.57 -27.39
CA ILE A 525 25.37 -19.19 -27.04
C ILE A 525 24.59 -19.59 -28.31
N LYS A 526 24.12 -20.85 -28.34
CA LYS A 526 23.37 -21.45 -29.47
C LYS A 526 21.85 -21.18 -29.45
N GLU A 527 21.35 -20.48 -28.42
CA GLU A 527 19.93 -20.15 -28.28
C GLU A 527 19.56 -18.86 -29.04
N SER A 528 18.27 -18.70 -29.36
CA SER A 528 17.80 -17.50 -30.05
C SER A 528 17.88 -16.27 -29.15
N LYS A 529 18.72 -15.32 -29.56
CA LYS A 529 18.94 -13.98 -28.97
C LYS A 529 17.72 -13.06 -29.07
N ASN A 530 16.75 -13.43 -29.90
CA ASN A 530 15.53 -12.67 -30.16
C ASN A 530 14.45 -12.92 -29.10
N ALA A 531 13.61 -11.91 -28.84
CA ALA A 531 12.50 -11.99 -27.89
C ALA A 531 11.16 -11.65 -28.55
N PHE A 532 10.09 -12.32 -28.13
CA PHE A 532 8.74 -11.80 -28.28
C PHE A 532 8.48 -10.75 -27.20
N TYR A 533 7.95 -9.59 -27.61
CA TYR A 533 7.34 -8.61 -26.70
C TYR A 533 5.85 -8.90 -26.61
N CYS A 534 5.38 -9.13 -25.39
CA CYS A 534 3.99 -9.50 -25.14
C CYS A 534 3.32 -8.50 -24.17
N ARG A 535 2.09 -8.10 -24.49
CA ARG A 535 1.23 -7.27 -23.61
C ARG A 535 -0.03 -8.04 -23.20
N LEU A 536 -0.47 -7.80 -21.97
CA LEU A 536 -1.81 -8.11 -21.48
C LEU A 536 -2.52 -6.77 -21.21
N GLU A 537 -3.46 -6.40 -22.08
CA GLU A 537 -4.30 -5.20 -21.95
C GLU A 537 -5.36 -5.39 -20.86
N ARG A 538 -5.66 -4.38 -20.01
CA ARG A 538 -6.60 -4.53 -18.88
C ARG A 538 -7.50 -3.34 -18.53
#